data_AF-A0A2J4Y7C3-F1
#
_entry.id   AF-A0A2J4Y7C3-F1
#
_cell.length_a   1.000
_cell.length_b   1.000
_cell.length_c   1.000
_cell.angle_alpha   90.00
_cell.angle_beta   90.00
_cell.angle_gamma   90.00
#
_symmetry.space_group_name_H-M   'P 1'
#
loop_
_entity.id
_entity.type
_entity.pdbx_description
1 polymer ?
#
loop_
_entity_poly.entity_id
_entity_poly.type
_entity_poly.pdbx_seq_one_letter_code
_entity_poly.pdbx_strand_id
1 'polypeptide(L)'
;PDARLVWATKGLEAETGRLLQDVAREALGDAIPLAVISGPTFAKELAAGLPTAISLASTDPQFADDLQSLLHCGKSFRVYINPDFIGVQLGGAVKNVIAIGAGMSDGIGFGANARTALITRGLVEMSRLGEALGADPETFMGMAGLGDLVLTCTDNQSRNRRFGMMLGQGMDVQSAQEKIGQVVEGYRNTKEVRVLAQRLGVEMPITEEIYQVLYCGKIAREAALTLLGRARKDERSN
;
A
#
# COMPACT_ATOMS: atom_id res chain seq x y z
N PRO A 1 -9.56 30.13 -3.19
CA PRO A 1 -9.65 29.49 -4.52
C PRO A 1 -10.98 28.74 -4.65
N ASP A 2 -11.60 28.72 -5.82
CA ASP A 2 -12.92 28.07 -6.02
C ASP A 2 -12.82 26.57 -6.35
N ALA A 3 -11.61 26.02 -6.43
CA ALA A 3 -11.34 24.63 -6.77
C ALA A 3 -10.74 23.86 -5.57
N ARG A 4 -11.05 22.57 -5.50
CA ARG A 4 -10.58 21.61 -4.48
C ARG A 4 -10.17 20.33 -5.19
N LEU A 5 -9.15 19.62 -4.69
CA LEU A 5 -8.57 18.46 -5.35
C LEU A 5 -8.68 17.21 -4.48
N VAL A 6 -9.24 16.13 -5.04
CA VAL A 6 -9.24 14.79 -4.41
C VAL A 6 -8.63 13.77 -5.35
N TRP A 7 -7.87 12.81 -4.82
CA TRP A 7 -7.39 11.66 -5.61
C TRP A 7 -7.60 10.32 -4.89
N ALA A 8 -7.73 9.28 -5.71
CA ALA A 8 -7.74 7.87 -5.29
C ALA A 8 -6.47 7.13 -5.75
N THR A 9 -5.49 7.84 -6.32
CA THR A 9 -4.20 7.28 -6.72
C THR A 9 -3.45 6.79 -5.49
N LYS A 10 -2.98 5.53 -5.53
CA LYS A 10 -2.25 4.86 -4.44
C LYS A 10 -0.81 4.61 -4.87
N GLY A 11 0.13 5.39 -4.34
CA GLY A 11 1.54 5.30 -4.70
C GLY A 11 2.32 6.52 -4.23
N LEU A 12 3.58 6.61 -4.66
CA LEU A 12 4.46 7.73 -4.40
C LEU A 12 4.89 8.34 -5.74
N GLU A 13 5.52 9.51 -5.70
CA GLU A 13 6.13 10.08 -6.89
C GLU A 13 7.25 9.16 -7.40
N ALA A 14 7.20 8.84 -8.69
CA ALA A 14 8.18 7.99 -9.34
C ALA A 14 9.60 8.54 -9.16
N GLU A 15 10.57 7.64 -8.97
CA GLU A 15 12.00 7.94 -8.77
C GLU A 15 12.35 8.67 -7.47
N THR A 16 11.52 9.58 -6.98
CA THR A 16 11.81 10.41 -5.79
C THR A 16 11.22 9.82 -4.50
N GLY A 17 10.15 9.02 -4.60
CA GLY A 17 9.42 8.52 -3.44
C GLY A 17 8.78 9.62 -2.59
N ARG A 18 8.44 10.78 -3.18
CA ARG A 18 7.71 11.86 -2.48
C ARG A 18 6.23 11.49 -2.31
N LEU A 19 5.60 12.03 -1.28
CA LEU A 19 4.17 11.89 -1.09
C LEU A 19 3.44 12.70 -2.18
N LEU A 20 2.32 12.19 -2.67
CA LEU A 20 1.56 12.87 -3.72
C LEU A 20 1.01 14.23 -3.26
N GLN A 21 0.80 14.41 -1.97
CA GLN A 21 0.48 15.73 -1.40
C GLN A 21 1.56 16.77 -1.68
N ASP A 22 2.84 16.38 -1.65
CA ASP A 22 3.96 17.30 -1.82
C ASP A 22 4.09 17.68 -3.29
N VAL A 23 3.82 16.72 -4.18
CA VAL A 23 3.72 16.95 -5.63
C VAL A 23 2.55 17.89 -5.94
N ALA A 24 1.39 17.66 -5.32
CA ALA A 24 0.21 18.50 -5.51
C ALA A 24 0.44 19.94 -5.03
N ARG A 25 1.05 20.12 -3.85
CA ARG A 25 1.42 21.45 -3.34
C ARG A 25 2.44 22.16 -4.21
N GLU A 26 3.44 21.44 -4.71
CA GLU A 26 4.43 22.02 -5.64
C GLU A 26 3.76 22.50 -6.94
N ALA A 27 2.84 21.70 -7.50
CA ALA A 27 2.19 22.01 -8.76
C ALA A 27 1.09 23.08 -8.66
N LEU A 28 0.37 23.14 -7.54
CA LEU A 28 -0.87 23.92 -7.40
C LEU A 28 -0.80 25.01 -6.31
N GLY A 29 0.23 25.00 -5.48
CA GLY A 29 0.37 25.84 -4.30
C GLY A 29 -0.44 25.34 -3.09
N ASP A 30 -0.19 25.93 -1.93
CA ASP A 30 -0.79 25.52 -0.65
C ASP A 30 -2.24 25.98 -0.44
N ALA A 31 -2.74 26.85 -1.32
CA ALA A 31 -4.07 27.44 -1.18
C ALA A 31 -5.21 26.51 -1.63
N ILE A 32 -4.90 25.42 -2.35
CA ILE A 32 -5.89 24.46 -2.84
C ILE A 32 -6.14 23.39 -1.78
N PRO A 33 -7.38 23.23 -1.29
CA PRO A 33 -7.73 22.11 -0.40
C PRO A 33 -7.50 20.76 -1.09
N LEU A 34 -6.78 19.88 -0.41
CA LEU A 34 -6.44 18.54 -0.89
C LEU A 34 -7.23 17.49 -0.10
N ALA A 35 -7.59 16.39 -0.77
CA ALA A 35 -8.21 15.21 -0.16
C ALA A 35 -7.67 13.92 -0.78
N VAL A 36 -7.66 12.85 0.00
CA VAL A 36 -7.28 11.51 -0.42
C VAL A 36 -8.29 10.48 0.01
N ILE A 37 -8.54 9.52 -0.88
CA ILE A 37 -9.42 8.39 -0.61
C ILE A 37 -8.61 7.11 -0.74
N SER A 38 -8.66 6.27 0.30
CA SER A 38 -8.03 4.95 0.31
C SER A 38 -8.86 3.95 1.11
N GLY A 39 -8.55 2.67 0.99
CA GLY A 39 -9.31 1.61 1.66
C GLY A 39 -9.52 0.37 0.80
N PRO A 40 -10.09 -0.70 1.39
CA PRO A 40 -10.32 -1.98 0.74
C PRO A 40 -11.40 -1.84 -0.33
N THR A 41 -10.97 -1.57 -1.56
CA THR A 41 -11.88 -1.33 -2.69
C THR A 41 -11.44 -2.06 -3.94
N PHE A 42 -12.20 -3.08 -4.34
CA PHE A 42 -12.13 -3.60 -5.71
C PHE A 42 -13.08 -2.82 -6.59
N ALA A 43 -12.55 -2.25 -7.67
CA ALA A 43 -13.34 -1.43 -8.60
C ALA A 43 -14.56 -2.16 -9.17
N LYS A 44 -14.47 -3.49 -9.37
CA LYS A 44 -15.59 -4.31 -9.85
C LYS A 44 -16.71 -4.43 -8.83
N GLU A 45 -16.38 -4.63 -7.55
CA GLU A 45 -17.36 -4.73 -6.47
C GLU A 45 -18.04 -3.38 -6.21
N LEU A 46 -17.25 -2.31 -6.25
CA LEU A 46 -17.78 -0.95 -6.16
C LEU A 46 -18.74 -0.63 -7.31
N ALA A 47 -18.37 -0.97 -8.56
CA ALA A 47 -19.23 -0.77 -9.73
C ALA A 47 -20.52 -1.63 -9.68
N ALA A 48 -20.47 -2.79 -9.02
CA ALA A 48 -21.63 -3.64 -8.78
C ALA A 48 -22.50 -3.17 -7.58
N GLY A 49 -22.10 -2.10 -6.89
CA GLY A 49 -22.84 -1.58 -5.73
C GLY A 49 -22.76 -2.47 -4.50
N LEU A 50 -21.74 -3.33 -4.40
CA LEU A 50 -21.54 -4.18 -3.23
C LEU A 50 -21.04 -3.37 -2.03
N PRO A 51 -21.39 -3.78 -0.78
CA PRO A 51 -20.99 -3.07 0.43
C PRO A 51 -19.48 -2.83 0.49
N THR A 52 -19.09 -1.57 0.47
CA THR A 52 -17.69 -1.13 0.44
C THR A 52 -17.48 -0.01 1.46
N ALA A 53 -16.29 0.07 2.03
CA ALA A 53 -15.94 1.09 3.00
C ALA A 53 -14.54 1.66 2.75
N ILE A 54 -14.40 2.98 2.87
CA ILE A 54 -13.16 3.72 2.61
C ILE A 54 -12.83 4.71 3.72
N SER A 55 -11.56 5.08 3.82
CA SER A 55 -11.07 6.24 4.53
C SER A 55 -10.95 7.44 3.58
N LEU A 56 -11.35 8.60 4.06
CA LEU A 56 -11.19 9.91 3.43
C LEU A 56 -10.38 10.79 4.37
N ALA A 57 -9.29 11.38 3.89
CA ALA A 57 -8.56 12.42 4.61
C ALA A 57 -8.52 13.70 3.78
N SER A 58 -8.49 14.86 4.44
CA SER A 58 -8.46 16.17 3.80
C SER A 58 -7.57 17.12 4.58
N THR A 59 -6.94 18.07 3.88
CA THR A 59 -6.25 19.20 4.51
C THR A 59 -7.22 20.30 4.97
N ASP A 60 -8.50 20.18 4.61
CA ASP A 60 -9.58 21.10 4.96
C ASP A 60 -10.81 20.32 5.50
N PRO A 61 -11.25 20.56 6.74
CA PRO A 61 -12.38 19.84 7.34
C PRO A 61 -13.70 20.00 6.57
N GLN A 62 -14.00 21.20 6.06
CA GLN A 62 -15.22 21.44 5.30
C GLN A 62 -15.23 20.62 4.00
N PHE A 63 -14.08 20.52 3.33
CA PHE A 63 -13.94 19.68 2.15
C PHE A 63 -14.09 18.18 2.48
N ALA A 64 -13.62 17.72 3.65
CA ALA A 64 -13.86 16.34 4.10
C ALA A 64 -15.35 16.07 4.28
N ASP A 65 -16.08 16.97 4.94
CA ASP A 65 -17.51 16.84 5.19
C ASP A 65 -18.33 16.88 3.89
N ASP A 66 -17.98 17.79 2.97
CA ASP A 66 -18.60 17.88 1.65
C ASP A 66 -18.40 16.59 0.84
N LEU A 67 -17.17 16.04 0.80
CA LEU A 67 -16.86 14.80 0.11
C LEU A 67 -17.51 13.59 0.77
N GLN A 68 -17.51 13.53 2.10
CA GLN A 68 -18.19 12.47 2.83
C GLN A 68 -19.67 12.47 2.48
N SER A 69 -20.32 13.63 2.52
CA SER A 69 -21.75 13.78 2.20
C SER A 69 -22.05 13.42 0.74
N LEU A 70 -21.16 13.80 -0.19
CA LEU A 70 -21.32 13.51 -1.62
C LEU A 70 -21.18 12.02 -1.94
N LEU A 71 -20.24 11.34 -1.31
CA LEU A 71 -19.88 9.96 -1.65
C LEU A 71 -20.63 8.93 -0.80
N HIS A 72 -20.99 9.26 0.44
CA HIS A 72 -21.57 8.30 1.37
C HIS A 72 -22.95 7.82 0.91
N CYS A 73 -23.09 6.50 0.80
CA CYS A 73 -24.35 5.81 0.56
C CYS A 73 -24.57 4.79 1.67
N GLY A 74 -25.53 5.04 2.57
CA GLY A 74 -25.77 4.21 3.76
C GLY A 74 -26.07 2.73 3.48
N LYS A 75 -26.38 2.36 2.23
CA LYS A 75 -26.66 0.98 1.81
C LYS A 75 -25.45 0.24 1.25
N SER A 76 -24.53 0.93 0.58
CA SER A 76 -23.49 0.28 -0.23
C SER A 76 -22.10 0.91 -0.14
N PHE A 77 -21.96 2.14 0.34
CA PHE A 77 -20.68 2.84 0.35
C PHE A 77 -20.49 3.70 1.61
N ARG A 78 -19.69 3.21 2.56
CA ARG A 78 -19.38 3.94 3.78
C ARG A 78 -18.08 4.72 3.65
N VAL A 79 -18.13 5.99 4.02
CA VAL A 79 -16.98 6.90 4.01
C VAL A 79 -16.65 7.31 5.44
N TYR A 80 -15.46 6.94 5.91
CA TYR A 80 -14.94 7.28 7.22
C TYR A 80 -13.93 8.41 7.10
N ILE A 81 -14.16 9.54 7.76
CA ILE A 81 -13.17 10.62 7.83
C ILE A 81 -12.03 10.17 8.73
N ASN A 82 -10.80 10.33 8.25
CA ASN A 82 -9.57 10.14 8.99
C ASN A 82 -8.76 11.45 8.89
N PRO A 83 -8.35 12.08 10.01
CA PRO A 83 -7.57 13.32 9.97
C PRO A 83 -6.13 13.13 9.46
N ASP A 84 -5.62 11.90 9.43
CA ASP A 84 -4.24 11.58 9.04
C ASP A 84 -4.09 11.44 7.53
N PHE A 85 -3.80 12.57 6.90
CA PHE A 85 -3.58 12.67 5.46
C PHE A 85 -2.37 11.85 4.97
N ILE A 86 -1.30 11.77 5.78
CA ILE A 86 -0.07 11.06 5.43
C ILE A 86 -0.30 9.56 5.51
N GLY A 87 -0.85 9.07 6.62
CA GLY A 87 -1.09 7.65 6.84
C GLY A 87 -2.03 7.04 5.80
N VAL A 88 -3.09 7.76 5.40
CA VAL A 88 -4.04 7.31 4.38
C VAL A 88 -3.36 7.11 3.01
N GLN A 89 -2.44 8.00 2.61
CA GLN A 89 -1.66 7.84 1.38
C GLN A 89 -0.68 6.67 1.47
N LEU A 90 0.07 6.61 2.57
CA LEU A 90 1.16 5.66 2.73
C LEU A 90 0.67 4.22 2.80
N GLY A 91 -0.47 3.98 3.48
CA GLY A 91 -1.08 2.65 3.55
C GLY A 91 -1.41 2.11 2.15
N GLY A 92 -1.92 2.97 1.26
CA GLY A 92 -2.20 2.62 -0.13
C GLY A 92 -0.94 2.29 -0.95
N ALA A 93 0.19 2.94 -0.68
CA ALA A 93 1.44 2.71 -1.39
C ALA A 93 2.13 1.42 -0.94
N VAL A 94 2.33 1.27 0.38
CA VAL A 94 3.11 0.16 0.98
C VAL A 94 2.38 -1.17 0.86
N LYS A 95 1.04 -1.20 0.96
CA LYS A 95 0.29 -2.47 0.88
C LYS A 95 0.58 -3.27 -0.40
N ASN A 96 0.83 -2.57 -1.51
CA ASN A 96 1.01 -3.21 -2.80
C ASN A 96 2.35 -3.96 -2.85
N VAL A 97 3.36 -3.44 -2.16
CA VAL A 97 4.66 -4.11 -1.97
C VAL A 97 4.48 -5.38 -1.16
N ILE A 98 3.79 -5.29 -0.01
CA ILE A 98 3.54 -6.44 0.86
C ILE A 98 2.68 -7.50 0.15
N ALA A 99 1.71 -7.09 -0.66
CA ALA A 99 0.89 -8.00 -1.45
C ALA A 99 1.69 -8.80 -2.49
N ILE A 100 2.73 -8.22 -3.07
CA ILE A 100 3.68 -8.97 -3.93
C ILE A 100 4.38 -10.04 -3.10
N GLY A 101 4.90 -9.69 -1.92
CA GLY A 101 5.52 -10.68 -1.04
C GLY A 101 4.57 -11.79 -0.60
N ALA A 102 3.31 -11.45 -0.31
CA ALA A 102 2.28 -12.43 0.06
C ALA A 102 2.00 -13.38 -1.10
N GLY A 103 1.91 -12.84 -2.31
CA GLY A 103 1.84 -13.60 -3.55
C GLY A 103 3.04 -14.55 -3.71
N MET A 104 4.27 -14.05 -3.54
CA MET A 104 5.48 -14.86 -3.64
C MET A 104 5.48 -16.02 -2.64
N SER A 105 5.13 -15.75 -1.38
CA SER A 105 5.00 -16.77 -0.35
C SER A 105 4.01 -17.87 -0.75
N ASP A 106 2.85 -17.49 -1.29
CA ASP A 106 1.86 -18.45 -1.78
C ASP A 106 2.36 -19.21 -3.01
N GLY A 107 3.06 -18.55 -3.94
CA GLY A 107 3.64 -19.15 -5.14
C GLY A 107 4.75 -20.17 -4.83
N ILE A 108 5.53 -19.94 -3.77
CA ILE A 108 6.56 -20.88 -3.28
C ILE A 108 5.93 -22.11 -2.59
N GLY A 109 4.70 -21.98 -2.09
CA GLY A 109 3.96 -23.04 -1.41
C GLY A 109 4.06 -23.04 0.12
N PHE A 110 4.38 -21.91 0.77
CA PHE A 110 4.49 -21.83 2.23
C PHE A 110 3.14 -21.78 2.98
N GLY A 111 2.03 -21.56 2.26
CA GLY A 111 0.68 -21.63 2.80
C GLY A 111 0.26 -20.44 3.67
N ALA A 112 -0.91 -20.56 4.29
CA ALA A 112 -1.60 -19.45 4.94
C ALA A 112 -0.83 -18.86 6.15
N ASN A 113 -0.11 -19.68 6.91
CA ASN A 113 0.62 -19.20 8.10
C ASN A 113 1.72 -18.20 7.72
N ALA A 114 2.50 -18.51 6.68
CA ALA A 114 3.55 -17.62 6.19
C ALA A 114 2.97 -16.32 5.62
N ARG A 115 1.86 -16.42 4.88
CA ARG A 115 1.14 -15.25 4.38
C ARG A 115 0.65 -14.35 5.52
N THR A 116 0.05 -14.91 6.56
CA THR A 116 -0.42 -14.15 7.73
C THR A 116 0.75 -13.48 8.45
N ALA A 117 1.84 -14.21 8.69
CA ALA A 117 3.04 -13.63 9.30
C ALA A 117 3.59 -12.46 8.48
N LEU A 118 3.63 -12.59 7.15
CA LEU A 118 4.07 -11.52 6.27
C LEU A 118 3.15 -10.31 6.30
N ILE A 119 1.83 -10.51 6.31
CA ILE A 119 0.85 -9.41 6.45
C ILE A 119 1.10 -8.66 7.77
N THR A 120 1.22 -9.38 8.89
CA THR A 120 1.46 -8.77 10.20
C THR A 120 2.77 -7.99 10.24
N ARG A 121 3.87 -8.56 9.73
CA ARG A 121 5.17 -7.88 9.71
C ARG A 121 5.21 -6.73 8.69
N GLY A 122 4.50 -6.86 7.58
CA GLY A 122 4.34 -5.80 6.59
C GLY A 122 3.55 -4.60 7.13
N LEU A 123 2.57 -4.84 8.00
CA LEU A 123 1.87 -3.78 8.72
C LEU A 123 2.81 -3.03 9.66
N VAL A 124 3.68 -3.74 10.40
CA VAL A 124 4.69 -3.11 11.26
C VAL A 124 5.65 -2.22 10.46
N GLU A 125 6.10 -2.69 9.29
CA GLU A 125 6.91 -1.89 8.36
C GLU A 125 6.17 -0.63 7.89
N MET A 126 4.90 -0.78 7.48
CA MET A 126 4.05 0.33 7.07
C MET A 126 3.87 1.37 8.19
N SER A 127 3.56 0.93 9.42
CA SER A 127 3.40 1.82 10.58
C SER A 127 4.69 2.55 10.91
N ARG A 128 5.83 1.84 10.94
CA ARG A 128 7.14 2.44 11.23
C ARG A 128 7.54 3.51 10.21
N LEU A 129 7.29 3.26 8.93
CA LEU A 129 7.56 4.24 7.88
C LEU A 129 6.62 5.45 8.01
N GLY A 130 5.36 5.22 8.38
CA GLY A 130 4.38 6.26 8.66
C GLY A 130 4.77 7.15 9.82
N GLU A 131 5.15 6.56 10.94
CA GLU A 131 5.62 7.26 12.14
C GLU A 131 6.81 8.17 11.83
N ALA A 132 7.77 7.69 11.04
CA ALA A 132 8.93 8.48 10.62
C ALA A 132 8.55 9.69 9.74
N LEU A 133 7.36 9.68 9.12
CA LEU A 133 6.79 10.79 8.37
C LEU A 133 5.81 11.65 9.18
N GLY A 134 5.57 11.32 10.46
CA GLY A 134 4.61 12.00 11.31
C GLY A 134 3.15 11.57 11.10
N ALA A 135 2.91 10.41 10.48
CA ALA A 135 1.57 9.82 10.42
C ALA A 135 1.15 9.26 11.78
N ASP A 136 -0.16 9.11 11.98
CA ASP A 136 -0.74 8.48 13.17
C ASP A 136 -0.68 6.94 13.03
N PRO A 137 -0.02 6.22 13.94
CA PRO A 137 0.04 4.76 13.91
C PRO A 137 -1.35 4.09 13.86
N GLU A 138 -2.36 4.67 14.49
CA GLU A 138 -3.72 4.10 14.53
C GLU A 138 -4.37 4.06 13.15
N THR A 139 -4.01 4.97 12.24
CA THR A 139 -4.48 4.98 10.85
C THR A 139 -4.20 3.66 10.14
N PHE A 140 -3.06 3.04 10.43
CA PHE A 140 -2.67 1.79 9.80
C PHE A 140 -3.47 0.59 10.32
N MET A 141 -4.14 0.69 11.47
CA MET A 141 -5.06 -0.33 11.96
C MET A 141 -6.45 -0.21 11.31
N GLY A 142 -6.73 0.90 10.61
CA GLY A 142 -7.99 1.17 9.93
C GLY A 142 -8.08 0.66 8.49
N MET A 143 -9.00 1.26 7.73
CA MET A 143 -9.32 0.83 6.36
C MET A 143 -8.17 1.09 5.38
N ALA A 144 -7.50 2.24 5.48
CA ALA A 144 -6.40 2.60 4.57
C ALA A 144 -5.12 1.77 4.77
N GLY A 145 -4.95 1.16 5.96
CA GLY A 145 -3.84 0.26 6.27
C GLY A 145 -4.27 -1.20 6.25
N LEU A 146 -4.53 -1.77 7.42
CA LEU A 146 -4.82 -3.20 7.63
C LEU A 146 -5.97 -3.70 6.75
N GLY A 147 -7.08 -2.95 6.64
CA GLY A 147 -8.23 -3.35 5.83
C GLY A 147 -7.85 -3.58 4.36
N ASP A 148 -7.24 -2.58 3.74
CA ASP A 148 -6.82 -2.65 2.34
C ASP A 148 -5.66 -3.63 2.13
N LEU A 149 -4.74 -3.73 3.10
CA LEU A 149 -3.65 -4.70 3.10
C LEU A 149 -4.18 -6.14 3.07
N VAL A 150 -5.10 -6.49 3.96
CA VAL A 150 -5.68 -7.84 4.04
C VAL A 150 -6.42 -8.19 2.75
N LEU A 151 -7.25 -7.28 2.23
CA LEU A 151 -7.96 -7.48 0.97
C LEU A 151 -6.98 -7.76 -0.17
N THR A 152 -5.92 -6.95 -0.27
CA THR A 152 -4.95 -7.01 -1.37
C THR A 152 -4.06 -8.26 -1.29
N CYS A 153 -3.78 -8.75 -0.09
CA CYS A 153 -2.93 -9.93 0.14
C CYS A 153 -3.67 -11.26 0.07
N THR A 154 -5.00 -11.28 0.19
CA THR A 154 -5.78 -12.54 0.26
C THR A 154 -6.63 -12.83 -0.98
N ASP A 155 -6.90 -11.83 -1.83
CA ASP A 155 -7.78 -12.00 -2.99
C ASP A 155 -7.02 -11.99 -4.34
N ASN A 156 -7.44 -12.84 -5.28
CA ASN A 156 -6.86 -12.93 -6.63
C ASN A 156 -7.25 -11.78 -7.58
N GLN A 157 -8.24 -10.96 -7.23
CA GLN A 157 -8.51 -9.70 -7.92
C GLN A 157 -7.31 -8.76 -7.83
N SER A 158 -6.49 -8.87 -6.77
CA SER A 158 -5.22 -8.16 -6.63
C SER A 158 -4.20 -8.57 -7.68
N ARG A 159 -3.85 -7.62 -8.57
CA ARG A 159 -2.76 -7.79 -9.56
C ARG A 159 -1.41 -7.97 -8.87
N ASN A 160 -1.16 -7.25 -7.79
CA ASN A 160 0.09 -7.33 -7.02
C ASN A 160 0.30 -8.73 -6.43
N ARG A 161 -0.76 -9.31 -5.86
CA ARG A 161 -0.72 -10.68 -5.34
C ARG A 161 -0.51 -11.71 -6.44
N ARG A 162 -1.26 -11.62 -7.55
CA ARG A 162 -1.08 -12.55 -8.69
C ARG A 162 0.31 -12.45 -9.30
N PHE A 163 0.84 -11.23 -9.43
CA PHE A 163 2.20 -10.98 -9.89
C PHE A 163 3.22 -11.66 -8.97
N GLY A 164 3.13 -11.42 -7.66
CA GLY A 164 3.98 -12.10 -6.68
C GLY A 164 3.89 -13.63 -6.75
N MET A 165 2.69 -14.17 -6.96
CA MET A 165 2.49 -15.62 -7.10
C MET A 165 3.23 -16.22 -8.28
N MET A 166 3.23 -15.54 -9.44
CA MET A 166 3.99 -15.98 -10.61
C MET A 166 5.51 -15.97 -10.33
N LEU A 167 6.00 -14.94 -9.64
CA LEU A 167 7.41 -14.87 -9.24
C LEU A 167 7.79 -15.99 -8.26
N GLY A 168 6.92 -16.29 -7.29
CA GLY A 168 7.09 -17.40 -6.37
C GLY A 168 7.12 -18.78 -7.05
N GLN A 169 6.45 -18.90 -8.21
CA GLN A 169 6.47 -20.08 -9.07
C GLN A 169 7.70 -20.15 -10.00
N GLY A 170 8.61 -19.17 -9.92
CA GLY A 170 9.84 -19.13 -10.70
C GLY A 170 9.74 -18.40 -12.04
N MET A 171 8.63 -17.72 -12.32
CA MET A 171 8.54 -16.85 -13.49
C MET A 171 9.42 -15.60 -13.30
N ASP A 172 10.06 -15.13 -14.36
CA ASP A 172 10.80 -13.87 -14.31
C ASP A 172 9.86 -12.66 -14.29
N VAL A 173 10.40 -11.51 -13.88
CA VAL A 173 9.66 -10.26 -13.71
C VAL A 173 8.97 -9.81 -14.99
N GLN A 174 9.66 -9.86 -16.13
CA GLN A 174 9.14 -9.36 -17.38
C GLN A 174 7.98 -10.24 -17.87
N SER A 175 8.18 -11.56 -17.91
CA SER A 175 7.13 -12.51 -18.29
C SER A 175 5.90 -12.40 -17.38
N ALA A 176 6.11 -12.21 -16.08
CA ALA A 176 5.00 -12.05 -15.13
C ALA A 176 4.22 -10.75 -15.36
N GLN A 177 4.89 -9.63 -15.68
CA GLN A 177 4.22 -8.38 -16.04
C GLN A 177 3.40 -8.51 -17.34
N GLU A 178 3.99 -9.11 -18.37
CA GLU A 178 3.32 -9.37 -19.65
C GLU A 178 2.08 -10.24 -19.46
N LYS A 179 2.17 -11.30 -18.63
CA LYS A 179 1.05 -12.21 -18.35
C LYS A 179 -0.07 -11.55 -17.53
N ILE A 180 0.24 -10.60 -16.66
CA ILE A 180 -0.79 -9.81 -15.95
C ILE A 180 -1.53 -8.88 -16.93
N GLY A 181 -0.84 -8.37 -17.96
CA GLY A 181 -1.43 -7.57 -19.03
C GLY A 181 -1.92 -6.18 -18.59
N GLN A 182 -1.58 -5.77 -17.37
CA GLN A 182 -1.99 -4.52 -16.73
C GLN A 182 -0.87 -3.98 -15.86
N VAL A 183 -0.90 -2.69 -15.56
CA VAL A 183 0.07 -2.06 -14.65
C VAL A 183 0.00 -2.74 -13.28
N VAL A 184 1.16 -3.14 -12.77
CA VAL A 184 1.35 -3.66 -11.40
C VAL A 184 1.94 -2.54 -10.56
N GLU A 185 1.09 -1.81 -9.83
CA GLU A 185 1.54 -0.64 -9.05
C GLU A 185 2.63 -1.00 -8.04
N GLY A 186 2.51 -2.18 -7.40
CA GLY A 186 3.46 -2.66 -6.41
C GLY A 186 4.89 -2.82 -6.94
N TYR A 187 5.06 -3.05 -8.24
CA TYR A 187 6.38 -3.09 -8.85
C TYR A 187 7.09 -1.74 -8.66
N ARG A 188 6.46 -0.65 -9.12
CA ARG A 188 7.01 0.71 -9.00
C ARG A 188 7.06 1.19 -7.54
N ASN A 189 5.98 0.97 -6.79
CA ASN A 189 5.91 1.34 -5.38
C ASN A 189 7.03 0.69 -4.57
N THR A 190 7.52 -0.51 -4.92
CA THR A 190 8.64 -1.15 -4.21
C THR A 190 9.90 -0.27 -4.26
N LYS A 191 10.25 0.24 -5.44
CA LYS A 191 11.41 1.14 -5.59
C LYS A 191 11.19 2.46 -4.84
N GLU A 192 10.01 3.05 -4.97
CA GLU A 192 9.69 4.34 -4.37
C GLU A 192 9.63 4.29 -2.84
N VAL A 193 9.00 3.25 -2.28
CA VAL A 193 8.94 3.03 -0.82
C VAL A 193 10.33 2.77 -0.27
N ARG A 194 11.17 2.01 -0.98
CA ARG A 194 12.56 1.80 -0.59
C ARG A 194 13.36 3.12 -0.55
N VAL A 195 13.24 3.95 -1.59
CA VAL A 195 13.92 5.27 -1.65
C VAL A 195 13.46 6.15 -0.48
N LEU A 196 12.16 6.20 -0.22
CA LEU A 196 11.60 6.95 0.91
C LEU A 196 12.12 6.43 2.25
N ALA A 197 12.12 5.11 2.47
CA ALA A 197 12.61 4.49 3.69
C ALA A 197 14.10 4.76 3.92
N GLN A 198 14.93 4.70 2.87
CA GLN A 198 16.35 5.04 2.93
C GLN A 198 16.58 6.51 3.30
N ARG A 199 15.81 7.43 2.69
CA ARG A 199 15.88 8.86 3.01
C ARG A 199 15.57 9.15 4.48
N LEU A 200 14.67 8.37 5.09
CA LEU A 200 14.25 8.50 6.48
C LEU A 200 15.07 7.63 7.46
N GLY A 201 15.98 6.78 6.97
CA GLY A 201 16.71 5.84 7.82
C GLY A 201 15.84 4.74 8.44
N VAL A 202 14.71 4.40 7.83
CA VAL A 202 13.76 3.40 8.34
C VAL A 202 14.10 2.01 7.79
N GLU A 203 14.28 1.03 8.68
CA GLU A 203 14.44 -0.37 8.26
C GLU A 203 13.11 -0.94 7.73
N MET A 204 13.11 -1.33 6.45
CA MET A 204 11.99 -2.01 5.78
C MET A 204 12.42 -3.36 5.16
N PRO A 205 12.63 -4.40 5.98
CA PRO A 205 13.19 -5.68 5.54
C PRO A 205 12.44 -6.39 4.42
N ILE A 206 11.12 -6.49 4.52
CA ILE A 206 10.27 -7.10 3.51
C ILE A 206 10.38 -6.29 2.23
N THR A 207 10.24 -4.96 2.33
CA THR A 207 10.40 -4.07 1.17
C THR A 207 11.75 -4.24 0.48
N GLU A 208 12.85 -4.34 1.25
CA GLU A 208 14.20 -4.56 0.70
C GLU A 208 14.28 -5.90 -0.03
N GLU A 209 13.78 -6.97 0.57
CA GLU A 209 13.82 -8.30 -0.05
C GLU A 209 12.96 -8.38 -1.32
N ILE A 210 11.80 -7.73 -1.33
CA ILE A 210 11.00 -7.59 -2.56
C ILE A 210 11.74 -6.76 -3.60
N TYR A 211 12.43 -5.68 -3.22
CA TYR A 211 13.26 -4.91 -4.14
C TYR A 211 14.37 -5.76 -4.77
N GLN A 212 15.07 -6.57 -3.97
CA GLN A 212 16.13 -7.45 -4.47
C GLN A 212 15.59 -8.46 -5.50
N VAL A 213 14.39 -9.00 -5.30
CA VAL A 213 13.76 -9.90 -6.28
C VAL A 213 13.37 -9.15 -7.55
N LEU A 214 12.73 -7.98 -7.41
CA LEU A 214 12.15 -7.25 -8.54
C LEU A 214 13.18 -6.51 -9.41
N TYR A 215 14.29 -6.08 -8.82
CA TYR A 215 15.25 -5.17 -9.46
C TYR A 215 16.69 -5.72 -9.50
N CYS A 216 17.04 -6.66 -8.63
CA CYS A 216 18.40 -7.21 -8.55
C CYS A 216 18.48 -8.69 -8.99
N GLY A 217 17.36 -9.29 -9.41
CA GLY A 217 17.32 -10.68 -9.87
C GLY A 217 17.50 -11.73 -8.77
N LYS A 218 17.33 -11.36 -7.48
CA LYS A 218 17.35 -12.32 -6.38
C LYS A 218 16.21 -13.32 -6.54
N ILE A 219 16.47 -14.60 -6.30
CA ILE A 219 15.44 -15.63 -6.42
C ILE A 219 14.43 -15.48 -5.26
N ALA A 220 13.12 -15.52 -5.56
CA ALA A 220 12.06 -15.33 -4.57
C ALA A 220 12.18 -16.26 -3.34
N ARG A 221 12.57 -17.53 -3.57
CA ARG A 221 12.81 -18.50 -2.50
C ARG A 221 13.97 -18.09 -1.58
N GLU A 222 15.05 -17.55 -2.13
CA GLU A 222 16.20 -17.06 -1.35
C GLU A 222 15.84 -15.82 -0.53
N ALA A 223 15.05 -14.91 -1.10
CA ALA A 223 14.53 -13.74 -0.40
C ALA A 223 13.67 -14.16 0.80
N ALA A 224 12.77 -15.12 0.61
CA ALA A 224 11.94 -15.64 1.70
C ALA A 224 12.76 -16.34 2.80
N LEU A 225 13.79 -17.11 2.44
CA LEU A 225 14.72 -17.70 3.41
C LEU A 225 15.51 -16.63 4.18
N THR A 226 15.88 -15.53 3.52
CA THR A 226 16.56 -14.39 4.18
C THR A 226 15.67 -13.75 5.24
N LEU A 227 14.37 -13.55 4.94
CA LEU A 227 13.40 -13.03 5.92
C LEU A 227 13.21 -13.98 7.11
N LEU A 228 13.15 -15.29 6.88
CA LEU A 228 13.00 -16.31 7.93
C LEU A 228 14.26 -16.46 8.79
N GLY A 229 15.45 -16.28 8.20
CA GLY A 229 16.75 -16.42 8.87
C GLY A 229 17.17 -15.22 9.71
N ARG A 230 16.40 -14.13 9.72
CA ARG A 230 16.71 -12.95 10.52
C ARG A 230 16.70 -13.29 12.01
N ALA A 231 17.71 -12.79 12.73
CA ALA A 231 17.92 -13.01 14.15
C ALA A 231 16.65 -12.66 14.95
N ARG A 232 16.40 -13.43 16.02
CA ARG A 232 15.25 -13.24 16.94
C ARG A 232 15.22 -11.79 17.43
N LYS A 233 14.27 -10.99 16.95
CA LYS A 233 13.87 -9.72 17.54
C LYS A 233 12.56 -9.95 18.31
N ASP A 234 12.39 -9.32 19.46
CA ASP A 234 11.12 -9.34 20.19
C ASP A 234 10.01 -8.75 19.32
N GLU A 235 8.78 -9.22 19.52
CA GLU A 235 7.59 -8.80 18.76
C GLU A 235 7.37 -7.27 18.82
N ARG A 236 7.85 -6.62 19.88
CA ARG A 236 7.73 -5.17 20.15
C ARG A 236 9.01 -4.37 19.90
N SER A 237 10.09 -4.96 19.41
CA SER A 237 11.32 -4.20 19.15
C SER A 237 11.15 -3.32 17.91
N ASN A 238 11.19 -1.99 18.11
CA ASN A 238 11.34 -1.00 17.05
C ASN A 238 12.69 -1.18 16.34
#